data_AF-A0A1H4YB05-F1
#
_entry.id   AF-A0A1H4YB05-F1
#
_cell.length_a   1.000
_cell.length_b   1.000
_cell.length_c   1.000
_cell.angle_alpha   90.00
_cell.angle_beta   90.00
_cell.angle_gamma   90.00
#
_symmetry.space_group_name_H-M   'P 1'
#
loop_
_entity.id
_entity.type
_entity.pdbx_description
1 polymer ?
#
loop_
_entity_poly.entity_id
_entity_poly.type
_entity_poly.pdbx_seq_one_letter_code
_entity_poly.pdbx_strand_id
1 'polypeptide(L)' 'MDDTPDRTETRAELLPEEQAVDSADPEGQAREVLRDSDRRTEHPEATLGRRKPEDTV' A
#
# COMPACT_ATOMS: atom_id res chain seq x y z
N MET A 1 -2.34 -13.64 -30.51
CA MET A 1 -3.48 -12.99 -29.85
C MET A 1 -3.42 -13.45 -28.42
N ASP A 2 -2.92 -12.58 -27.55
CA ASP A 2 -2.84 -12.83 -26.12
C ASP A 2 -4.27 -12.74 -25.58
N ASP A 3 -4.87 -13.88 -25.29
CA ASP A 3 -6.26 -14.02 -24.84
C ASP A 3 -6.33 -13.86 -23.31
N THR A 4 -5.58 -12.88 -22.79
CA THR A 4 -5.69 -12.46 -21.41
C THR A 4 -6.92 -11.57 -21.35
N PRO A 5 -8.09 -12.05 -20.85
CA PRO A 5 -9.26 -11.22 -20.75
C PRO A 5 -8.88 -9.94 -19.99
N ASP A 6 -9.48 -8.83 -20.40
CA ASP A 6 -9.36 -7.52 -19.79
C ASP A 6 -9.80 -7.57 -18.32
N ARG A 7 -8.97 -8.14 -17.44
CA ARG A 7 -9.19 -8.25 -16.00
C ARG A 7 -9.26 -6.87 -15.33
N THR A 8 -8.93 -5.82 -16.09
CA THR A 8 -8.95 -4.42 -15.69
C THR A 8 -10.26 -3.71 -16.02
N GLU A 9 -11.11 -4.28 -16.89
CA GLU A 9 -12.38 -3.67 -17.31
C GLU A 9 -13.41 -3.59 -16.17
N THR A 10 -13.30 -4.44 -15.14
CA THR A 10 -14.21 -4.42 -13.98
C THR A 10 -13.46 -4.55 -12.66
N ARG A 11 -13.72 -3.59 -11.75
CA ARG A 11 -13.24 -3.68 -10.36
C ARG A 11 -14.02 -4.77 -9.64
N ALA A 12 -13.33 -5.71 -9.00
CA ALA A 12 -13.95 -6.69 -8.14
C ALA A 12 -14.67 -6.01 -6.97
N GLU A 13 -15.89 -6.46 -6.66
CA GLU A 13 -16.58 -6.06 -5.44
C GLU A 13 -15.83 -6.58 -4.22
N LEU A 14 -15.80 -5.78 -3.15
CA LEU A 14 -15.14 -6.17 -1.90
C LEU A 14 -15.88 -7.35 -1.26
N LEU A 15 -15.12 -8.29 -0.71
CA LEU A 15 -15.70 -9.36 0.09
C LEU A 15 -16.41 -8.78 1.33
N PRO A 16 -17.44 -9.45 1.87
CA PRO A 16 -18.15 -8.96 3.06
C PRO A 16 -17.22 -8.64 4.24
N GLU A 17 -16.17 -9.43 4.44
CA GLU A 17 -15.14 -9.21 5.46
C GLU A 17 -14.28 -7.96 5.20
N GLU A 18 -14.04 -7.60 3.94
CA GLU A 18 -13.25 -6.42 3.57
C GLU A 18 -14.06 -5.13 3.73
N GLN A 19 -15.38 -5.21 3.54
CA GLN A 19 -16.30 -4.09 3.79
C GLN A 19 -16.39 -3.71 5.26
N ALA A 20 -16.10 -4.66 6.16
CA ALA A 20 -16.11 -4.44 7.61
C ALA A 20 -14.84 -3.74 8.12
N VAL A 21 -13.81 -3.59 7.29
CA VAL A 21 -12.56 -2.95 7.67
C VAL A 21 -12.67 -1.44 7.46
N ASP A 22 -13.01 -0.73 8.52
CA ASP A 22 -12.95 0.74 8.57
C ASP A 22 -12.12 1.21 9.77
N SER A 23 -11.52 2.39 9.67
CA SER A 23 -10.79 2.99 10.78
C SER A 23 -11.76 3.68 11.73
N ALA A 24 -11.63 3.41 13.04
CA ALA A 24 -12.42 4.12 14.06
C ALA A 24 -12.07 5.62 14.19
N ASP A 25 -10.91 6.04 13.68
CA ASP A 25 -10.46 7.44 13.60
C ASP A 25 -9.63 7.62 12.31
N PRO A 26 -10.29 7.85 11.17
CA PRO A 26 -9.61 8.01 9.88
C PRO A 26 -8.61 9.18 9.88
N GLU A 27 -8.95 10.32 10.48
CA GLU A 27 -8.08 11.48 10.58
C GLU A 27 -6.87 11.23 11.49
N GLY A 28 -7.07 10.51 12.60
CA GLY A 28 -6.01 10.01 13.48
C GLY A 28 -5.02 9.13 12.75
N GLN A 29 -5.52 8.12 12.04
CA GLN A 29 -4.71 7.22 11.23
C GLN A 29 -3.94 7.97 10.15
N ALA A 30 -4.60 8.88 9.42
CA ALA A 30 -3.96 9.67 8.36
C ALA A 30 -2.81 10.53 8.91
N ARG A 31 -3.01 11.18 10.07
CA ARG A 31 -1.97 11.97 10.73
C ARG A 31 -0.75 11.13 11.10
N GLU A 32 -0.95 9.90 11.55
CA GLU A 32 0.16 9.03 11.93
C GLU A 32 0.93 8.51 10.71
N VAL A 33 0.21 8.15 9.63
CA VAL A 33 0.83 7.77 8.35
C VAL A 33 1.69 8.90 7.80
N LEU A 34 1.21 10.14 7.84
CA LEU A 34 1.98 11.31 7.38
C LEU A 34 3.23 11.52 8.25
N ARG A 35 3.10 11.47 9.58
CA ARG A 35 4.23 11.59 10.51
C ARG A 35 5.31 10.54 10.24
N ASP A 36 4.91 9.28 10.04
CA ASP A 36 5.86 8.21 9.72
C ASP A 36 6.50 8.42 8.34
N SER A 37 5.73 8.89 7.36
CA SER A 37 6.23 9.21 6.02
C SER A 37 7.28 10.32 6.05
N ASP A 38 7.05 11.39 6.80
CA ASP A 38 8.01 12.48 6.98
C ASP A 38 9.31 11.94 7.60
N ARG A 39 9.20 11.14 8.66
CA ARG A 39 10.35 10.50 9.31
C ARG A 39 11.17 9.63 8.35
N ARG A 40 10.52 8.83 7.50
CA ARG A 40 11.21 7.98 6.50
C ARG A 40 11.78 8.79 5.35
N THR A 41 11.24 9.97 5.07
CA THR A 41 11.76 10.90 4.06
C THR A 41 13.01 11.62 4.56
N GLU A 42 13.01 12.04 5.82
CA GLU A 42 14.17 12.66 6.49
C GLU A 42 15.30 11.67 6.79
N HIS A 43 14.94 10.41 7.10
CA HIS A 43 15.87 9.35 7.46
C HIS A 43 15.64 8.08 6.60
N PRO A 44 15.93 8.14 5.30
CA PRO A 44 15.67 7.04 4.38
C PRO A 44 16.49 5.79 4.72
N GLU A 45 17.70 5.93 5.29
CA GLU A 45 18.61 4.84 5.61
C GLU A 45 17.99 3.83 6.59
N ALA A 46 17.10 4.28 7.48
CA ALA A 46 16.37 3.42 8.42
C ALA A 46 15.35 2.51 7.72
N THR A 47 14.92 2.86 6.51
CA THR A 47 13.93 2.11 5.71
C THR A 47 14.59 1.26 4.62
N LEU A 48 15.82 1.59 4.23
CA LEU A 48 16.58 0.95 3.14
C LEU A 48 17.24 -0.39 3.53
N GLY A 49 16.73 -1.09 4.55
CA GLY A 49 17.34 -2.32 5.06
C GLY A 49 17.69 -3.32 3.94
N ARG A 50 19.00 -3.49 3.68
CA ARG A 50 19.73 -4.50 2.88
C ARG A 50 18.95 -5.24 1.77
N ARG A 51 18.04 -4.60 1.06
CA ARG A 51 17.50 -5.15 -0.18
C ARG A 51 18.15 -4.38 -1.29
N LYS A 52 19.06 -5.05 -1.98
CA LYS A 52 19.74 -4.42 -3.07
C LYS A 52 18.83 -4.44 -4.30
N PRO A 53 18.93 -3.46 -5.20
CA PRO A 53 18.10 -3.46 -6.41
C PRO A 53 18.24 -4.75 -7.22
N GLU A 54 19.39 -5.44 -7.16
CA GLU A 54 19.58 -6.77 -7.77
C GLU A 54 18.70 -7.91 -7.21
N ASP A 55 18.04 -7.72 -6.06
CA ASP A 55 17.15 -8.72 -5.44
C ASP A 55 15.72 -8.68 -6.00
N THR A 56 15.41 -7.74 -6.91
CA THR A 56 14.10 -7.64 -7.57
C THR A 56 14.20 -8.22 -8.97
N VAL A 57 13.72 -9.46 -9.15
CA VAL A 57 13.67 -10.20 -10.44
C VAL A 57 12.41 -9.84 -11.21
#